data_AF-A0A533R8C1-F1
#
_entry.id   AF-A0A533R8C1-F1
#
_cell.length_a   1.000
_cell.length_b   1.000
_cell.length_c   1.000
_cell.angle_alpha   90.00
_cell.angle_beta   90.00
_cell.angle_gamma   90.00
#
_symmetry.space_group_name_H-M   'P 1'
#
loop_
_entity.id
_entity.type
_entity.pdbx_description
1 polymer ?
#
loop_
_entity_poly.entity_id
_entity_poly.type
_entity_poly.pdbx_seq_one_letter_code
_entity_poly.pdbx_strand_id
1 'polypeptide(L)'
;MRLASILLLAVLLAACGPTREQIAERTQKYTELYSLAERNARTCLDGVKTPETGYFDLKEQFILHTDNSNELYKKIYSNYISEQNVQDYRKYRKALQVCVDQMLKDYGTIDYRYANNLAEKRARSDKNLLQALNREITVGDRNSFLVHLYQLYDEDKTEIGHDILQEFGSLSDDELRRHREVAKQLFESTEEYQSANLVEKKLQEMEQAQQRAKKSPEVVQAN
;
A
#
# COMPACT_ATOMS: atom_id res chain seq x y z
N MET A 1 11.86 -32.88 -57.69
CA MET A 1 12.40 -31.98 -56.64
C MET A 1 11.33 -30.95 -56.20
N ARG A 2 10.21 -31.37 -55.60
CA ARG A 2 9.16 -30.46 -55.08
C ARG A 2 8.47 -30.99 -53.81
N LEU A 3 9.19 -31.79 -53.01
CA LEU A 3 8.68 -32.32 -51.73
C LEU A 3 9.50 -31.85 -50.53
N ALA A 4 10.70 -31.30 -50.75
CA ALA A 4 11.57 -30.81 -49.67
C ALA A 4 11.16 -29.42 -49.13
N SER A 5 10.29 -28.69 -49.82
CA SER A 5 9.91 -27.31 -49.45
C SER A 5 8.64 -27.19 -48.61
N ILE A 6 7.85 -28.27 -48.47
CA ILE A 6 6.62 -28.27 -47.66
C ILE A 6 6.91 -28.69 -46.21
N LEU A 7 7.96 -29.50 -45.99
CA LEU A 7 8.39 -29.93 -44.65
C LEU A 7 9.09 -28.82 -43.83
N LEU A 8 9.58 -27.76 -44.48
CA LEU A 8 10.16 -26.60 -43.82
C LEU A 8 9.12 -25.57 -43.33
N LEU A 9 7.87 -25.66 -43.78
CA LEU A 9 6.79 -24.76 -43.32
C LEU A 9 6.02 -25.29 -42.10
N ALA A 10 6.02 -26.61 -41.86
CA ALA A 10 5.33 -27.22 -40.72
C ALA A 10 6.09 -27.05 -39.39
N VAL A 11 7.39 -26.76 -39.44
CA VAL A 11 8.23 -26.52 -38.25
C VAL A 11 8.15 -25.08 -37.76
N LEU A 12 7.63 -24.15 -38.57
CA LEU A 12 7.49 -22.73 -38.24
C LEU A 12 6.14 -22.35 -37.59
N LEU A 13 5.18 -23.29 -37.52
CA LEU A 13 3.84 -23.05 -36.96
C LEU A 13 3.62 -23.68 -35.57
N ALA A 14 4.64 -24.29 -34.98
CA ALA A 14 4.69 -24.48 -33.53
C ALA A 14 5.11 -23.15 -32.88
N ALA A 15 4.28 -22.12 -33.04
CA ALA A 15 4.22 -21.05 -32.06
C ALA A 15 3.69 -21.71 -30.78
N CYS A 16 4.63 -22.30 -30.02
CA CYS A 16 4.40 -23.02 -28.78
C CYS A 16 3.84 -22.05 -27.74
N GLY A 17 2.53 -21.82 -27.79
CA GLY A 17 1.80 -21.30 -26.64
C GLY A 17 1.88 -22.30 -25.48
N PRO A 18 1.78 -21.84 -24.23
CA PRO A 18 1.76 -22.73 -23.08
C PRO A 18 0.61 -23.74 -23.22
N THR A 19 0.85 -24.99 -22.80
CA THR A 19 -0.20 -26.01 -22.79
C THR A 19 -1.27 -25.65 -21.76
N ARG A 20 -2.49 -26.16 -21.93
CA ARG A 20 -3.59 -25.93 -20.97
C ARG A 20 -3.21 -26.35 -19.54
N GLU A 21 -2.38 -27.39 -19.40
CA GLU A 21 -1.86 -27.87 -18.13
C GLU A 21 -0.87 -26.89 -17.51
N GLN A 22 0.07 -26.33 -18.30
CA GLN A 22 0.99 -25.29 -17.86
C GLN A 22 0.25 -24.00 -17.44
N ILE A 23 -0.81 -23.63 -18.16
CA ILE A 23 -1.66 -22.50 -17.79
C ILE A 23 -2.31 -22.74 -16.42
N ALA A 24 -2.91 -23.92 -16.22
CA ALA A 24 -3.55 -24.27 -14.96
C ALA A 24 -2.57 -24.27 -13.77
N GLU A 25 -1.38 -24.86 -13.96
CA GLU A 25 -0.31 -24.88 -12.95
C GLU A 25 0.14 -23.45 -12.58
N ARG A 26 0.34 -22.59 -13.58
CA ARG A 26 0.75 -21.19 -13.36
C ARG A 26 -0.33 -20.38 -12.65
N THR A 27 -1.59 -20.52 -13.03
CA THR A 27 -2.74 -19.88 -12.36
C THR A 27 -2.86 -20.35 -10.91
N GLN A 28 -2.66 -21.64 -10.64
CA GLN A 28 -2.65 -22.18 -9.29
C GLN A 28 -1.52 -21.56 -8.46
N LYS A 29 -0.29 -21.53 -9.00
CA LYS A 29 0.86 -20.93 -8.32
C LYS A 29 0.66 -19.45 -8.01
N TYR A 30 0.10 -18.69 -8.93
CA TYR A 30 -0.28 -17.29 -8.70
C TYR A 30 -1.27 -17.18 -7.53
N THR A 31 -2.33 -17.98 -7.56
CA THR A 31 -3.37 -17.97 -6.53
C THR A 31 -2.82 -18.33 -5.15
N GLU A 32 -1.88 -19.27 -5.08
CA GLU A 32 -1.19 -19.65 -3.84
C GLU A 32 -0.32 -18.53 -3.27
N LEU A 33 0.50 -17.89 -4.11
CA LEU A 33 1.34 -16.76 -3.71
C LEU A 33 0.49 -15.57 -3.24
N TYR A 34 -0.57 -15.25 -3.98
CA TYR A 34 -1.50 -14.18 -3.62
C TYR A 34 -2.21 -14.49 -2.30
N SER A 35 -2.73 -15.70 -2.13
CA SER A 35 -3.37 -16.13 -0.87
C SER A 35 -2.41 -16.08 0.32
N LEU A 36 -1.12 -16.35 0.11
CA LEU A 36 -0.10 -16.21 1.15
C LEU A 36 0.14 -14.73 1.50
N ALA A 37 0.28 -13.85 0.51
CA ALA A 37 0.42 -12.42 0.73
C ALA A 37 -0.77 -11.83 1.51
N GLU A 38 -2.00 -12.22 1.18
CA GLU A 38 -3.21 -11.82 1.91
C GLU A 38 -3.18 -12.27 3.38
N ARG A 39 -2.79 -13.52 3.63
CA ARG A 39 -2.69 -14.04 5.00
C ARG A 39 -1.64 -13.28 5.81
N ASN A 40 -0.45 -13.07 5.23
CA ASN A 40 0.62 -12.33 5.89
C ASN A 40 0.19 -10.89 6.21
N ALA A 41 -0.45 -10.21 5.24
CA ALA A 41 -0.99 -8.87 5.41
C ALA A 41 -1.99 -8.82 6.58
N ARG A 42 -2.96 -9.75 6.60
CA ARG A 42 -3.95 -9.83 7.67
C ARG A 42 -3.31 -10.07 9.03
N THR A 43 -2.43 -11.06 9.14
CA THR A 43 -1.75 -11.38 10.39
C THR A 43 -0.93 -10.18 10.91
N CYS A 44 -0.25 -9.46 10.02
CA CYS A 44 0.49 -8.26 10.42
C CYS A 44 -0.45 -7.16 10.91
N LEU A 45 -1.49 -6.84 10.13
CA LEU A 45 -2.45 -5.78 10.47
C LEU A 45 -3.21 -6.07 11.77
N ASP A 46 -3.50 -7.34 12.06
CA ASP A 46 -4.09 -7.74 13.34
C ASP A 46 -3.11 -7.51 14.51
N GLY A 47 -1.81 -7.73 14.29
CA GLY A 47 -0.76 -7.42 15.25
C GLY A 47 -0.58 -5.93 15.55
N VAL A 48 -1.08 -5.03 14.70
CA VAL A 48 -1.09 -3.57 14.95
C VAL A 48 -2.22 -3.15 15.90
N LYS A 49 -3.27 -3.97 16.05
CA LYS A 49 -4.49 -3.65 16.82
C LYS A 49 -4.30 -3.85 18.33
N THR A 50 -3.31 -3.20 18.93
CA THR A 50 -3.00 -3.30 20.37
C THR A 50 -3.15 -1.94 21.07
N PRO A 51 -3.30 -1.91 22.41
CA PRO A 51 -3.33 -0.64 23.17
C PRO A 51 -2.06 0.21 22.99
N GLU A 52 -0.89 -0.42 22.89
CA GLU A 52 0.41 0.25 22.84
C GLU A 52 0.61 1.05 21.54
N THR A 53 -0.08 0.67 20.47
CA THR A 53 -0.05 1.40 19.20
C THR A 53 -1.00 2.60 19.20
N GLY A 54 -1.82 2.78 20.23
CA GLY A 54 -2.87 3.80 20.27
C GLY A 54 -4.09 3.44 19.42
N TYR A 55 -4.19 2.21 18.90
CA TYR A 55 -5.29 1.77 18.06
C TYR A 55 -6.66 1.94 18.72
N PHE A 56 -6.77 1.59 20.01
CA PHE A 56 -8.05 1.63 20.72
C PHE A 56 -8.55 3.05 21.00
N ASP A 57 -7.65 4.00 21.21
CA ASP A 57 -8.03 5.40 21.41
C ASP A 57 -8.43 6.03 20.07
N LEU A 58 -7.70 5.67 19.01
CA LEU A 58 -7.97 6.17 17.67
C LEU A 58 -9.22 5.56 17.04
N LYS A 59 -9.49 4.26 17.20
CA LYS A 59 -10.63 3.60 16.53
C LYS A 59 -11.99 4.19 16.92
N GLU A 60 -12.10 4.79 18.10
CA GLU A 60 -13.33 5.44 18.56
C GLU A 60 -13.62 6.72 17.74
N GLN A 61 -12.58 7.44 17.34
CA GLN A 61 -12.69 8.73 16.65
C GLN A 61 -12.44 8.64 15.14
N PHE A 62 -11.68 7.64 14.70
CA PHE A 62 -11.18 7.52 13.35
C PHE A 62 -11.59 6.22 12.69
N ILE A 63 -11.76 6.29 11.38
CA ILE A 63 -11.94 5.10 10.56
C ILE A 63 -10.55 4.49 10.37
N LEU A 64 -10.28 3.41 11.10
CA LEU A 64 -9.05 2.62 10.95
C LEU A 64 -9.31 1.28 10.24
N HIS A 65 -10.53 0.76 10.39
CA HIS A 65 -11.05 -0.44 9.73
C HIS A 65 -12.57 -0.48 9.99
N THR A 66 -13.39 -0.70 8.96
CA THR A 66 -14.80 -1.04 9.15
C THR A 66 -15.36 -1.72 7.91
N ASP A 67 -16.17 -2.74 8.15
CA ASP A 67 -16.85 -3.52 7.12
C ASP A 67 -18.27 -2.96 6.90
N ASN A 68 -18.63 -1.92 7.66
CA ASN A 68 -19.99 -1.37 7.76
C ASN A 68 -20.03 0.08 7.27
N SER A 69 -20.53 0.28 6.06
CA SER A 69 -20.72 1.59 5.44
C SER A 69 -21.55 2.56 6.27
N ASN A 70 -22.51 2.08 7.08
CA ASN A 70 -23.31 2.97 7.94
C ASN A 70 -22.55 3.46 9.19
N GLU A 71 -21.62 2.69 9.73
CA GLU A 71 -20.69 3.20 10.77
C GLU A 71 -19.67 4.16 10.19
N LEU A 72 -19.22 3.88 8.96
CA LEU A 72 -18.30 4.71 8.19
C LEU A 72 -18.81 6.15 8.06
N TYR A 73 -20.07 6.34 7.64
CA TYR A 73 -20.67 7.68 7.46
C TYR A 73 -20.90 8.43 8.78
N LYS A 74 -21.16 7.71 9.88
CA LYS A 74 -21.38 8.35 11.20
C LYS A 74 -20.11 8.96 11.78
N LYS A 75 -18.93 8.42 11.45
CA LYS A 75 -17.64 8.91 11.93
C LYS A 75 -17.07 10.09 11.12
N ILE A 76 -17.80 10.60 10.13
CA ILE A 76 -17.36 11.74 9.30
C ILE A 76 -17.49 13.09 10.05
N TYR A 77 -18.30 13.18 11.10
CA TYR A 77 -18.54 14.45 11.80
C TYR A 77 -17.86 14.47 13.18
N SER A 78 -16.76 15.21 13.31
CA SER A 78 -15.97 15.32 14.55
C SER A 78 -15.06 16.57 14.57
N ASN A 79 -14.62 16.97 15.77
CA ASN A 79 -13.78 18.15 16.08
C ASN A 79 -12.38 18.10 15.45
N TYR A 80 -11.58 19.15 15.68
CA TYR A 80 -10.15 19.18 15.38
C TYR A 80 -9.37 18.08 16.14
N ILE A 81 -8.27 17.64 15.54
CA ILE A 81 -7.38 16.62 16.09
C ILE A 81 -6.66 17.15 17.34
N SER A 82 -6.81 16.46 18.48
CA SER A 82 -6.14 16.83 19.73
C SER A 82 -4.65 16.45 19.73
N GLU A 83 -3.87 17.01 20.67
CA GLU A 83 -2.46 16.64 20.86
C GLU A 83 -2.26 15.15 21.16
N GLN A 84 -3.15 14.56 21.96
CA GLN A 84 -3.10 13.14 22.29
C GLN A 84 -3.37 12.30 21.04
N ASN A 85 -4.37 12.67 20.22
CA ASN A 85 -4.63 11.99 18.94
C ASN A 85 -3.40 12.02 18.03
N VAL A 86 -2.68 13.14 17.95
CA VAL A 86 -1.44 13.26 17.17
C VAL A 86 -0.38 12.26 17.65
N GLN A 87 -0.22 12.07 18.95
CA GLN A 87 0.76 11.13 19.51
C GLN A 87 0.37 9.68 19.25
N ASP A 88 -0.89 9.33 19.45
CA ASP A 88 -1.38 7.97 19.17
C ASP A 88 -1.33 7.68 17.68
N TYR A 89 -1.55 8.68 16.83
CA TYR A 89 -1.35 8.56 15.39
C TYR A 89 0.06 8.19 15.00
N ARG A 90 1.06 8.82 15.63
CA ARG A 90 2.46 8.53 15.36
C ARG A 90 2.81 7.09 15.71
N LYS A 91 2.36 6.61 16.87
CA LYS A 91 2.56 5.22 17.31
C LYS A 91 1.88 4.24 16.36
N TYR A 92 0.61 4.50 16.03
CA TYR A 92 -0.18 3.65 15.15
C TYR A 92 0.43 3.58 13.75
N ARG A 93 0.81 4.73 13.18
CA ARG A 93 1.46 4.81 11.87
C ARG A 93 2.77 4.02 11.85
N LYS A 94 3.62 4.17 12.86
CA LYS A 94 4.90 3.45 12.94
C LYS A 94 4.69 1.94 12.93
N ALA A 95 3.69 1.45 13.66
CA ALA A 95 3.33 0.04 13.66
C ALA A 95 2.75 -0.41 12.30
N LEU A 96 1.84 0.39 11.72
CA LEU A 96 1.23 0.12 10.41
C LEU A 96 2.26 0.10 9.27
N GLN A 97 3.27 0.97 9.33
CA GLN A 97 4.30 1.09 8.30
C GLN A 97 5.08 -0.21 8.13
N VAL A 98 5.37 -0.94 9.22
CA VAL A 98 6.03 -2.26 9.16
C VAL A 98 5.18 -3.23 8.33
N CYS A 99 3.86 -3.21 8.50
CA CYS A 99 2.96 -4.04 7.71
C CYS A 99 2.88 -3.62 6.24
N VAL A 100 2.87 -2.31 5.97
CA VAL A 100 2.89 -1.80 4.59
C VAL A 100 4.18 -2.20 3.88
N ASP A 101 5.33 -2.11 4.54
CA ASP A 101 6.63 -2.53 3.98
C ASP A 101 6.64 -4.04 3.69
N GLN A 102 6.06 -4.86 4.60
CA GLN A 102 5.92 -6.30 4.38
C GLN A 102 4.94 -6.63 3.25
N MET A 103 3.80 -5.94 3.17
CA MET A 103 2.83 -6.10 2.08
C MET A 103 3.46 -5.75 0.74
N LEU A 104 4.19 -4.63 0.66
CA LEU A 104 4.90 -4.25 -0.56
C LEU A 104 5.90 -5.32 -0.99
N LYS A 105 6.61 -5.94 -0.05
CA LYS A 105 7.51 -7.06 -0.33
C LYS A 105 6.75 -8.29 -0.82
N ASP A 106 5.66 -8.66 -0.17
CA ASP A 106 4.90 -9.86 -0.51
C ASP A 106 4.19 -9.70 -1.87
N TYR A 107 3.41 -8.62 -2.07
CA TYR A 107 2.71 -8.37 -3.32
C TYR A 107 3.65 -7.94 -4.46
N GLY A 108 4.72 -7.20 -4.17
CA GLY A 108 5.68 -6.76 -5.18
C GLY A 108 6.48 -7.91 -5.79
N THR A 109 6.57 -9.06 -5.11
CA THR A 109 7.16 -10.27 -5.72
C THR A 109 6.20 -11.03 -6.63
N ILE A 110 4.91 -10.69 -6.61
CA ILE A 110 3.86 -11.28 -7.44
C ILE A 110 3.74 -10.54 -8.77
N ASP A 111 3.50 -9.21 -8.73
CA ASP A 111 3.41 -8.35 -9.91
C ASP A 111 3.71 -6.87 -9.55
N TYR A 112 4.34 -6.13 -10.47
CA TYR A 112 4.76 -4.75 -10.24
C TYR A 112 3.57 -3.78 -10.06
N ARG A 113 2.41 -4.08 -10.67
CA ARG A 113 1.22 -3.23 -10.56
C ARG A 113 0.72 -3.16 -9.13
N TYR A 114 0.80 -4.26 -8.37
CA TYR A 114 0.49 -4.23 -6.95
C TYR A 114 1.48 -3.38 -6.16
N ALA A 115 2.78 -3.50 -6.43
CA ALA A 115 3.79 -2.69 -5.76
C ALA A 115 3.57 -1.19 -5.99
N ASN A 116 3.34 -0.80 -7.26
CA ASN A 116 3.06 0.60 -7.62
C ASN A 116 1.78 1.12 -6.96
N ASN A 117 0.70 0.34 -7.03
CA ASN A 117 -0.59 0.73 -6.45
C ASN A 117 -0.50 0.89 -4.92
N LEU A 118 0.17 -0.03 -4.23
CA LEU A 118 0.39 0.06 -2.78
C LEU A 118 1.30 1.22 -2.40
N ALA A 119 2.34 1.51 -3.20
CA ALA A 119 3.26 2.62 -2.97
C ALA A 119 2.55 3.98 -3.11
N GLU A 120 1.76 4.16 -4.15
CA GLU A 120 0.99 5.38 -4.38
C GLU A 120 -0.01 5.62 -3.23
N LYS A 121 -0.72 4.57 -2.81
CA LYS A 121 -1.69 4.65 -1.71
C LYS A 121 -1.02 4.96 -0.38
N ARG A 122 0.16 4.39 -0.12
CA ARG A 122 0.99 4.77 1.03
C ARG A 122 1.34 6.25 0.98
N ALA A 123 1.83 6.76 -0.15
CA ALA A 123 2.23 8.16 -0.29
C ALA A 123 1.05 9.12 -0.04
N ARG A 124 -0.13 8.80 -0.58
CA ARG A 124 -1.37 9.56 -0.34
C ARG A 124 -1.77 9.53 1.13
N SER A 125 -1.71 8.37 1.78
CA SER A 125 -1.99 8.21 3.22
C SER A 125 -1.02 9.00 4.09
N ASP A 126 0.28 8.94 3.79
CA ASP A 126 1.34 9.66 4.50
C ASP A 126 1.20 11.18 4.37
N LYS A 127 0.84 11.68 3.18
CA LYS A 127 0.53 13.11 2.98
C LYS A 127 -0.66 13.56 3.83
N ASN A 128 -1.76 12.80 3.80
CA ASN A 128 -2.93 13.11 4.60
C ASN A 128 -2.63 13.07 6.11
N LEU A 129 -1.79 12.12 6.54
CA LEU A 129 -1.33 12.05 7.91
C LEU A 129 -0.48 13.26 8.32
N LEU A 130 0.42 13.74 7.47
CA LEU A 130 1.17 14.96 7.75
C LEU A 130 0.25 16.17 7.97
N GLN A 131 -0.78 16.31 7.12
CA GLN A 131 -1.79 17.37 7.28
C GLN A 131 -2.57 17.22 8.59
N ALA A 132 -2.92 15.99 8.96
CA ALA A 132 -3.57 15.68 10.24
C ALA A 132 -2.67 16.04 11.44
N LEU A 133 -1.38 15.69 11.39
CA LEU A 133 -0.41 15.96 12.46
C LEU A 133 -0.10 17.47 12.59
N ASN A 134 -0.17 18.22 11.48
CA ASN A 134 -0.08 19.68 11.46
C ASN A 134 -1.39 20.38 11.90
N ARG A 135 -2.46 19.61 12.14
CA ARG A 135 -3.82 20.13 12.40
C ARG A 135 -4.35 21.03 11.28
N GLU A 136 -3.90 20.78 10.05
CA GLU A 136 -4.38 21.47 8.84
C GLU A 136 -5.74 20.95 8.39
N ILE A 137 -6.14 19.77 8.88
CA ILE A 137 -7.41 19.11 8.55
C ILE A 137 -8.12 18.62 9.80
N THR A 138 -9.44 18.47 9.72
CA THR A 138 -10.27 17.91 10.80
C THR A 138 -10.24 16.39 10.82
N VAL A 139 -10.77 15.79 11.90
CA VAL A 139 -11.02 14.34 11.96
C VAL A 139 -11.94 13.89 10.82
N GLY A 140 -12.94 14.71 10.50
CA GLY A 140 -13.91 14.44 9.42
C GLY A 140 -13.30 14.43 8.03
N ASP A 141 -12.43 15.40 7.74
CA ASP A 141 -11.70 15.47 6.46
C ASP A 141 -10.81 14.24 6.26
N ARG A 142 -10.10 13.85 7.32
CA ARG A 142 -9.27 12.64 7.34
C ARG A 142 -10.10 11.38 7.09
N ASN A 143 -11.21 11.23 7.81
CA ASN A 143 -12.08 10.06 7.67
C ASN A 143 -12.67 10.00 6.26
N SER A 144 -13.14 11.12 5.71
CA SER A 144 -13.65 11.20 4.34
C SER A 144 -12.60 10.81 3.29
N PHE A 145 -11.36 11.26 3.46
CA PHE A 145 -10.24 10.85 2.61
C PHE A 145 -10.00 9.33 2.68
N LEU A 146 -9.99 8.74 3.89
CA LEU A 146 -9.77 7.30 4.03
C LEU A 146 -10.89 6.47 3.42
N VAL A 147 -12.15 6.89 3.58
CA VAL A 147 -13.29 6.23 2.93
C VAL A 147 -13.07 6.14 1.43
N HIS A 148 -12.72 7.27 0.82
CA HIS A 148 -12.46 7.31 -0.62
C HIS A 148 -11.27 6.43 -1.00
N LEU A 149 -10.18 6.45 -0.22
CA LEU A 149 -9.02 5.61 -0.45
C LEU A 149 -9.34 4.11 -0.34
N TYR A 150 -10.22 3.70 0.61
CA TYR A 150 -10.67 2.32 0.75
C TYR A 150 -11.52 1.86 -0.43
N GLN A 151 -12.41 2.71 -0.95
CA GLN A 151 -13.20 2.39 -2.15
C GLN A 151 -12.30 2.15 -3.37
N LEU A 152 -11.35 3.07 -3.60
CA LEU A 152 -10.32 2.88 -4.62
C LEU A 152 -9.44 1.66 -4.35
N TYR A 153 -9.25 1.28 -3.07
CA TYR A 153 -8.47 0.09 -2.73
C TYR A 153 -9.09 -1.20 -3.23
N ASP A 154 -10.37 -1.37 -2.96
CA ASP A 154 -11.08 -2.59 -3.33
C ASP A 154 -11.20 -2.70 -4.85
N GLU A 155 -11.53 -1.59 -5.52
CA GLU A 155 -11.66 -1.52 -6.99
C GLU A 155 -10.35 -1.87 -7.70
N ASP A 156 -9.25 -1.16 -7.40
CA ASP A 156 -7.96 -1.38 -8.08
C ASP A 156 -7.41 -2.78 -7.83
N LYS A 157 -7.58 -3.31 -6.60
CA LYS A 157 -7.05 -4.62 -6.23
C LYS A 157 -7.75 -5.73 -7.00
N THR A 158 -9.06 -5.61 -7.20
CA THR A 158 -9.85 -6.52 -8.01
C THR A 158 -9.48 -6.43 -9.49
N GLU A 159 -9.30 -5.23 -10.03
CA GLU A 159 -8.91 -5.02 -11.42
C GLU A 159 -7.51 -5.58 -11.71
N ILE A 160 -6.50 -5.22 -10.90
CA ILE A 160 -5.14 -5.76 -11.02
C ILE A 160 -5.16 -7.29 -10.92
N GLY A 161 -5.92 -7.86 -9.99
CA GLY A 161 -6.01 -9.32 -9.83
C GLY A 161 -6.64 -10.00 -11.04
N HIS A 162 -7.67 -9.40 -11.63
CA HIS A 162 -8.32 -9.89 -12.83
C HIS A 162 -7.38 -9.82 -14.05
N ASP A 163 -6.71 -8.70 -14.26
CA ASP A 163 -5.77 -8.52 -15.38
C ASP A 163 -4.59 -9.49 -15.28
N ILE A 164 -4.03 -9.66 -14.09
CA ILE A 164 -2.95 -10.63 -13.86
C ILE A 164 -3.44 -12.05 -14.17
N LEU A 165 -4.64 -12.44 -13.73
CA LEU A 165 -5.19 -13.76 -14.02
C LEU A 165 -5.45 -13.97 -15.52
N GLN A 166 -5.86 -12.93 -16.26
CA GLN A 166 -6.03 -12.99 -17.71
C GLN A 166 -4.69 -13.11 -18.45
N GLU A 167 -3.65 -12.40 -17.99
CA GLU A 167 -2.33 -12.36 -18.62
C GLU A 167 -1.47 -13.58 -18.26
N PHE A 168 -1.56 -14.13 -17.04
CA PHE A 168 -0.70 -15.23 -16.59
C PHE A 168 -0.85 -16.51 -17.40
N GLY A 169 -2.00 -16.70 -18.08
CA GLY A 169 -2.21 -17.83 -18.98
C GLY A 169 -1.58 -17.65 -20.37
N SER A 170 -1.15 -16.44 -20.74
CA SER A 170 -0.61 -16.14 -22.08
C SER A 170 0.87 -15.74 -22.06
N LEU A 171 1.41 -15.31 -20.91
CA LEU A 171 2.82 -14.93 -20.76
C LEU A 171 3.76 -16.15 -20.70
N SER A 172 4.94 -16.00 -21.31
CA SER A 172 6.07 -16.93 -21.16
C SER A 172 6.74 -16.79 -19.79
N ASP A 173 7.50 -17.82 -19.36
CA ASP A 173 8.21 -17.76 -18.07
C ASP A 173 9.25 -16.63 -18.00
N ASP A 174 9.82 -16.23 -19.15
CA ASP A 174 10.75 -15.12 -19.24
C ASP A 174 10.07 -13.75 -19.08
N GLU A 175 8.85 -13.59 -19.59
CA GLU A 175 8.05 -12.38 -19.39
C GLU A 175 7.62 -12.25 -17.94
N LEU A 176 7.18 -13.36 -17.32
CA LEU A 176 6.88 -13.41 -15.89
C LEU A 176 8.10 -13.07 -15.03
N ARG A 177 9.30 -13.55 -15.40
CA ARG A 177 10.54 -13.20 -14.71
C ARG A 177 10.86 -11.70 -14.86
N ARG A 178 10.71 -11.13 -16.05
CA ARG A 178 10.91 -9.68 -16.28
C ARG A 178 9.92 -8.84 -15.48
N HIS A 179 8.66 -9.24 -15.40
CA HIS A 179 7.67 -8.56 -14.57
C HIS A 179 8.11 -8.53 -13.10
N ARG A 180 8.66 -9.64 -12.58
CA ARG A 180 9.20 -9.69 -11.20
C ARG A 180 10.45 -8.84 -11.02
N GLU A 181 11.37 -8.83 -11.99
CA GLU A 181 12.57 -8.00 -11.95
C GLU A 181 12.24 -6.50 -12.01
N VAL A 182 11.30 -6.12 -12.87
CA VAL A 182 10.75 -4.76 -12.96
C VAL A 182 10.02 -4.38 -11.68
N ALA A 183 9.24 -5.29 -11.08
CA ALA A 183 8.58 -5.05 -9.80
C ALA A 183 9.60 -4.78 -8.68
N LYS A 184 10.67 -5.59 -8.63
CA LYS A 184 11.74 -5.41 -7.66
C LYS A 184 12.48 -4.08 -7.88
N GLN A 185 12.80 -3.74 -9.12
CA GLN A 185 13.49 -2.49 -9.45
C GLN A 185 12.63 -1.25 -9.22
N LEU A 186 11.34 -1.28 -9.59
CA LEU A 186 10.38 -0.22 -9.24
C LEU A 186 10.33 -0.07 -7.73
N PHE A 187 10.11 -1.15 -6.99
CA PHE A 187 10.10 -1.12 -5.53
C PHE A 187 11.37 -0.49 -4.92
N GLU A 188 12.55 -0.79 -5.47
CA GLU A 188 13.83 -0.23 -5.03
C GLU A 188 14.07 1.22 -5.52
N SER A 189 13.39 1.68 -6.58
CA SER A 189 13.64 2.97 -7.25
C SER A 189 12.53 4.01 -7.11
N THR A 190 11.32 3.66 -6.71
CA THR A 190 10.24 4.64 -6.53
C THR A 190 10.65 5.63 -5.44
N GLU A 191 10.72 6.93 -5.77
CA GLU A 191 10.96 8.05 -4.84
C GLU A 191 10.03 7.98 -3.60
N GLU A 192 8.93 7.26 -3.68
CA GLU A 192 7.97 7.01 -2.61
C GLU A 192 8.52 6.11 -1.50
N TYR A 193 9.40 5.14 -1.81
CA TYR A 193 10.14 4.39 -0.77
C TYR A 193 11.13 5.29 -0.04
N GLN A 194 11.71 6.27 -0.75
CA GLN A 194 12.50 7.34 -0.12
C GLN A 194 11.62 8.36 0.64
N SER A 195 10.35 8.55 0.25
CA SER A 195 9.41 9.46 0.92
C SER A 195 8.98 8.99 2.32
N ALA A 196 9.05 7.68 2.61
CA ALA A 196 8.87 7.17 3.96
C ALA A 196 9.90 7.79 4.93
N ASN A 197 11.15 7.94 4.47
CA ASN A 197 12.20 8.69 5.18
C ASN A 197 11.92 10.19 5.18
N LEU A 198 11.24 10.75 4.17
CA LEU A 198 10.85 12.16 4.13
C LEU A 198 9.81 12.48 5.21
N VAL A 199 8.82 11.62 5.44
CA VAL A 199 7.84 11.85 6.51
C VAL A 199 8.50 11.72 7.88
N GLU A 200 9.34 10.71 8.10
CA GLU A 200 10.09 10.56 9.36
C GLU A 200 10.98 11.78 9.61
N LYS A 201 11.68 12.26 8.56
CA LYS A 201 12.48 13.49 8.60
C LYS A 201 11.62 14.71 8.92
N LYS A 202 10.46 14.88 8.27
CA LYS A 202 9.55 16.00 8.57
C LYS A 202 8.99 15.92 10.00
N LEU A 203 8.70 14.72 10.51
CA LEU A 203 8.29 14.53 11.91
C LEU A 203 9.39 14.94 12.88
N GLN A 204 10.65 14.59 12.60
CA GLN A 204 11.80 15.03 13.38
C GLN A 204 12.01 16.54 13.32
N GLU A 205 11.89 17.15 12.14
CA GLU A 205 11.97 18.61 11.97
C GLU A 205 10.87 19.32 12.77
N MET A 206 9.64 18.79 12.76
CA MET A 206 8.54 19.30 13.56
C MET A 206 8.78 19.15 15.07
N GLU A 207 9.30 18.01 15.52
CA GLU A 207 9.65 17.81 16.94
C GLU A 207 10.71 18.80 17.39
N GLN A 208 11.74 19.02 16.56
CA GLN A 208 12.77 20.02 16.82
C GLN A 208 12.18 21.44 16.85
N ALA A 209 11.26 21.78 15.94
CA ALA A 209 10.58 23.07 15.94
C ALA A 209 9.71 23.28 17.20
N GLN A 210 8.96 22.26 17.62
CA GLN A 210 8.16 22.30 18.84
C GLN A 210 9.03 22.40 20.11
N GLN A 211 10.16 21.68 20.15
CA GLN A 211 11.12 21.80 21.25
C GLN A 211 11.78 23.18 21.30
N ARG A 212 12.09 23.80 20.14
CA ARG A 212 12.59 25.18 20.06
C ARG A 212 11.56 26.19 20.55
N ALA A 213 10.29 26.03 20.15
CA ALA A 213 9.20 26.89 20.59
C ALA A 213 8.95 26.78 22.12
N LYS A 214 9.00 25.57 22.68
CA LYS A 214 8.89 25.33 24.14
C LYS A 214 10.09 25.87 24.93
N LYS A 215 11.26 25.99 24.31
CA LYS A 215 12.50 26.56 24.90
C LYS A 215 12.62 28.07 24.75
N SER A 216 11.69 28.75 24.08
CA SER A 216 11.64 30.23 24.00
C SER A 216 10.47 30.86 24.80
N PRO A 217 10.29 30.63 26.12
CA PRO A 217 9.29 31.40 26.87
C PRO A 217 9.69 32.86 27.18
N GLU A 218 10.91 33.32 26.90
CA GLU A 218 11.38 34.62 27.40
C GLU A 218 12.10 35.47 26.34
N VAL A 219 11.36 36.23 25.52
CA VAL A 219 11.72 37.60 25.10
C VAL A 219 10.45 38.36 24.69
N VAL A 220 9.43 38.46 25.55
CA VAL A 220 8.32 39.44 25.36
C VAL A 220 7.94 40.04 26.71
N GLN A 221 8.92 40.55 27.46
CA GLN A 221 8.72 41.62 28.45
C GLN A 221 10.00 42.45 28.54
N ALA A 222 10.19 43.36 27.59
CA ALA A 222 11.01 44.56 27.75
C ALA A 222 10.74 45.50 26.57
N ASN A 223 9.69 46.31 26.68
CA ASN A 223 9.65 47.75 26.39
C ASN A 223 8.20 48.25 26.46
#